data_AF-D9SMU3-F1
#
_entry.id   AF-D9SMU3-F1
#
_cell.length_a   1.000
_cell.length_b   1.000
_cell.length_c   1.000
_cell.angle_alpha   90.00
_cell.angle_beta   90.00
_cell.angle_gamma   90.00
#
_symmetry.space_group_name_H-M   'P 1'
#
loop_
_entity.id
_entity.type
_entity.pdbx_description
1 polymer ?
#
loop_
_entity_poly.entity_id
_entity_poly.type
_entity_poly.pdbx_seq_one_letter_code
_entity_poly.pdbx_strand_id
1 'polypeptide(L)'
;MKNKEKNDPNFLDNTESLDREKRNKNITVRLSRIQGQVKGIEKMILAGAECKDILVQISAIKAAINKVGTLTFEYYAKSCTRELIESNEIDELFSTLMLFTNKSFDENNGALPINEVLEKLNNELENMKKLIYNPNVCKKIILKVTIIKSLVNRLSSIVFENYAKHCTKTVLKDQDINELISTILIFTK
;
A
#
# COMPACT_ATOMS: atom_id res chain seq x y z
N MET A 1 -0.21 25.15 48.28
CA MET A 1 1.20 24.75 48.45
C MET A 1 1.40 23.39 47.80
N LYS A 2 2.26 23.32 46.77
CA LYS A 2 3.01 22.16 46.20
C LYS A 2 2.17 20.90 45.89
N ASN A 3 1.74 20.58 44.66
CA ASN A 3 2.49 20.30 43.42
C ASN A 3 3.79 19.50 43.63
N LYS A 4 3.69 18.16 43.58
CA LYS A 4 4.71 17.15 43.24
C LYS A 4 3.89 15.87 43.00
N GLU A 5 3.65 15.45 41.77
CA GLU A 5 4.36 14.32 41.15
C GLU A 5 4.24 14.45 39.61
N LYS A 6 5.27 15.00 38.97
CA LYS A 6 5.41 15.04 37.50
C LYS A 6 6.81 14.68 37.02
N ASN A 7 7.64 14.08 37.87
CA ASN A 7 9.03 13.77 37.57
C ASN A 7 9.38 12.34 38.01
N ASP A 8 8.66 11.34 37.48
CA ASP A 8 9.18 9.97 37.42
C ASP A 8 9.68 9.70 35.99
N PRO A 9 11.00 9.54 35.76
CA PRO A 9 11.56 9.30 34.44
C PRO A 9 11.12 7.95 33.82
N ASN A 10 10.50 7.04 34.57
CA ASN A 10 9.98 5.76 34.06
C ASN A 10 8.49 5.80 33.67
N PHE A 11 7.77 6.91 33.88
CA PHE A 11 6.34 6.99 33.53
C PHE A 11 6.08 7.24 32.04
N LEU A 12 7.08 7.73 31.29
CA LEU A 12 6.96 8.08 29.86
C LEU A 12 7.27 6.93 28.89
N ASP A 13 7.83 5.79 29.36
CA ASP A 13 8.36 4.72 28.48
C ASP A 13 7.32 3.62 28.16
N ASN A 14 6.41 3.31 29.09
CA ASN A 14 5.44 2.21 28.91
C ASN A 14 4.30 2.54 27.92
N THR A 15 3.91 3.81 27.80
CA THR A 15 2.79 4.19 26.92
C THR A 15 3.20 4.19 25.45
N GLU A 16 4.43 4.63 25.15
CA GLU A 16 4.93 4.73 23.77
C GLU A 16 5.25 3.35 23.16
N SER A 17 5.70 2.39 23.98
CA SER A 17 5.93 1.01 23.58
C SER A 17 4.64 0.23 23.30
N LEU A 18 3.62 0.35 24.17
CA LEU A 18 2.28 -0.23 23.97
C LEU A 18 1.60 0.31 22.70
N ASP A 19 1.68 1.62 22.46
CA ASP A 19 1.11 2.23 21.27
C ASP A 19 1.82 1.79 19.98
N ARG A 20 3.14 1.57 20.04
CA ARG A 20 3.92 1.03 18.92
C ARG A 20 3.51 -0.40 18.59
N GLU A 21 3.40 -1.26 19.59
CA GLU A 21 2.99 -2.66 19.39
C GLU A 21 1.58 -2.76 18.79
N LYS A 22 0.63 -1.98 19.32
CA LYS A 22 -0.75 -1.93 18.82
C LYS A 22 -0.82 -1.49 17.36
N ARG A 23 -0.02 -0.47 16.97
CA ARG A 23 0.10 -0.02 15.57
C ARG A 23 0.71 -1.10 14.69
N ASN A 24 1.83 -1.69 15.10
CA ASN A 24 2.52 -2.74 14.37
C ASN A 24 1.58 -3.91 14.08
N LYS A 25 0.84 -4.36 15.10
CA LYS A 25 -0.19 -5.38 14.97
C LYS A 25 -1.30 -4.97 13.99
N ASN A 26 -1.76 -3.72 14.04
CA ASN A 26 -2.75 -3.20 13.09
C ASN A 26 -2.25 -3.28 11.63
N ILE A 27 -1.02 -2.84 11.38
CA ILE A 27 -0.41 -2.87 10.04
C ILE A 27 -0.22 -4.33 9.60
N THR A 28 0.30 -5.22 10.46
CA THR A 28 0.50 -6.64 10.14
C THR A 28 -0.82 -7.34 9.77
N VAL A 29 -1.92 -7.04 10.49
CA VAL A 29 -3.25 -7.59 10.16
C VAL A 29 -3.71 -7.12 8.78
N ARG A 30 -3.50 -5.84 8.45
CA ARG A 30 -3.86 -5.29 7.13
C ARG A 30 -3.03 -5.92 6.02
N LEU A 31 -1.72 -6.03 6.19
CA LEU A 31 -0.85 -6.71 5.21
C LEU A 31 -1.26 -8.17 5.00
N SER A 32 -1.65 -8.87 6.06
CA SER A 32 -2.10 -10.26 5.95
C SER A 32 -3.42 -10.38 5.17
N ARG A 33 -4.35 -9.44 5.35
CA ARG A 33 -5.57 -9.36 4.55
C ARG A 33 -5.26 -9.09 3.07
N ILE A 34 -4.38 -8.14 2.80
CA ILE A 34 -3.96 -7.79 1.44
C ILE A 34 -3.33 -8.99 0.74
N GLN A 35 -2.44 -9.71 1.42
CA GLN A 35 -1.86 -10.93 0.88
C GLN A 35 -2.92 -12.02 0.59
N GLY A 36 -3.92 -12.15 1.45
CA GLY A 36 -5.06 -13.03 1.19
C GLY A 36 -5.83 -12.64 -0.08
N GLN A 37 -6.03 -11.33 -0.30
CA GLN A 37 -6.66 -10.81 -1.51
C GLN A 37 -5.80 -11.07 -2.77
N VAL A 38 -4.47 -10.89 -2.68
CA VAL A 38 -3.54 -11.20 -3.79
C VAL A 38 -3.62 -12.68 -4.18
N LYS A 39 -3.58 -13.59 -3.21
CA LYS A 39 -3.79 -15.03 -3.44
C LYS A 39 -5.17 -15.34 -4.00
N GLY A 40 -6.19 -14.58 -3.61
CA GLY A 40 -7.54 -14.67 -4.17
C GLY A 40 -7.56 -14.30 -5.65
N ILE A 41 -6.94 -13.19 -6.04
CA ILE A 41 -6.81 -12.74 -7.42
C ILE A 41 -6.06 -13.77 -8.27
N GLU A 42 -4.97 -14.33 -7.76
CA GLU A 42 -4.24 -15.41 -8.44
C GLU A 42 -5.15 -16.59 -8.80
N LYS A 43 -5.97 -17.05 -7.85
CA LYS A 43 -6.97 -18.10 -8.11
C LYS A 43 -8.04 -17.67 -9.10
N MET A 44 -8.53 -16.42 -9.02
CA MET A 44 -9.51 -15.89 -9.96
C MET A 44 -8.98 -15.88 -11.39
N ILE A 45 -7.71 -15.49 -11.59
CA ILE A 45 -7.06 -15.50 -12.90
C ILE A 45 -6.95 -16.93 -13.42
N LEU A 46 -6.48 -17.88 -12.60
CA LEU A 46 -6.36 -19.29 -12.98
C LEU A 46 -7.71 -19.93 -13.30
N ALA A 47 -8.78 -19.49 -12.63
CA ALA A 47 -10.14 -19.94 -12.87
C ALA A 47 -10.83 -19.23 -14.06
N GLY A 48 -10.16 -18.29 -14.71
CA GLY A 48 -10.74 -17.53 -15.83
C GLY A 48 -11.89 -16.60 -15.41
N ALA A 49 -11.86 -16.06 -14.20
CA ALA A 49 -12.88 -15.14 -13.72
C ALA A 49 -12.94 -13.85 -14.56
N GLU A 50 -14.11 -13.22 -14.56
CA GLU A 50 -14.35 -11.96 -15.26
C GLU A 50 -13.36 -10.86 -14.82
N CYS A 51 -12.78 -10.15 -15.79
CA CYS A 51 -11.79 -9.11 -15.51
C CYS A 51 -12.37 -8.02 -14.59
N LYS A 52 -13.66 -7.69 -14.73
CA LYS A 52 -14.37 -6.74 -13.84
C LYS A 52 -14.31 -7.15 -12.37
N ASP A 53 -14.54 -8.43 -12.06
CA ASP A 53 -14.52 -8.92 -10.68
C ASP A 53 -13.10 -8.89 -10.11
N ILE A 54 -12.10 -9.23 -10.93
CA ILE A 54 -10.69 -9.10 -10.58
C ILE A 54 -10.34 -7.63 -10.30
N LEU A 55 -10.82 -6.71 -11.13
CA LEU A 55 -10.62 -5.27 -10.99
C LEU A 55 -11.21 -4.73 -9.67
N VAL A 56 -12.38 -5.22 -9.24
CA VAL A 56 -12.96 -4.89 -7.93
C VAL A 56 -12.04 -5.32 -6.78
N GLN A 57 -11.48 -6.54 -6.84
CA GLN A 57 -10.52 -7.01 -5.82
C GLN A 57 -9.24 -6.17 -5.82
N ILE A 58 -8.73 -5.78 -6.99
CA ILE A 58 -7.56 -4.91 -7.10
C ILE A 58 -7.84 -3.55 -6.46
N SER A 59 -9.02 -2.96 -6.66
CA SER A 59 -9.40 -1.70 -6.00
C SER A 59 -9.47 -1.82 -4.49
N ALA A 60 -9.98 -2.94 -3.96
CA ALA A 60 -9.97 -3.21 -2.53
C ALA A 60 -8.53 -3.28 -1.97
N ILE A 61 -7.60 -3.90 -2.72
CA ILE A 61 -6.17 -3.93 -2.37
C ILE A 61 -5.57 -2.53 -2.39
N LYS A 62 -5.86 -1.71 -3.42
CA LYS A 62 -5.38 -0.31 -3.51
C LYS A 62 -5.79 0.50 -2.28
N ALA A 63 -7.07 0.43 -1.90
CA ALA A 63 -7.57 1.12 -0.72
C ALA A 63 -6.89 0.64 0.57
N ALA A 64 -6.70 -0.66 0.72
CA ALA A 64 -6.03 -1.24 1.88
C ALA A 64 -4.54 -0.83 1.97
N ILE A 65 -3.82 -0.81 0.84
CA ILE A 65 -2.42 -0.38 0.77
C ILE A 65 -2.29 1.12 1.04
N ASN A 66 -3.18 1.96 0.51
CA ASN A 66 -3.20 3.38 0.84
C ASN A 66 -3.36 3.58 2.35
N LYS A 67 -4.26 2.81 3.00
CA LYS A 67 -4.45 2.91 4.46
C LYS A 67 -3.22 2.45 5.25
N VAL A 68 -2.57 1.36 4.84
CA VAL A 68 -1.29 0.92 5.43
C VAL A 68 -0.24 2.01 5.30
N GLY A 69 -0.17 2.63 4.13
CA GLY A 69 0.70 3.74 3.82
C GLY A 69 0.49 4.94 4.73
N THR A 70 -0.75 5.41 4.87
CA THR A 70 -1.10 6.53 5.76
C THR A 70 -0.70 6.23 7.21
N LEU A 71 -1.01 5.03 7.72
CA LEU A 71 -0.65 4.63 9.09
C LEU A 71 0.87 4.60 9.31
N THR A 72 1.60 4.13 8.30
CA THR A 72 3.07 4.08 8.33
C THR A 72 3.67 5.49 8.31
N PHE A 73 3.15 6.36 7.45
CA PHE A 73 3.61 7.73 7.32
C PHE A 73 3.29 8.56 8.56
N GLU A 74 2.09 8.42 9.14
CA GLU A 74 1.73 9.08 10.40
C GLU A 74 2.71 8.73 11.54
N TYR A 75 3.17 7.47 11.59
CA TYR A 75 4.20 7.06 12.55
C TYR A 75 5.56 7.69 12.23
N TYR A 76 6.01 7.62 10.99
CA TYR A 76 7.26 8.26 10.55
C TYR A 76 7.28 9.76 10.91
N ALA A 77 6.21 10.47 10.58
CA ALA A 77 6.07 11.90 10.82
C ALA A 77 5.98 12.27 12.32
N LYS A 78 5.69 11.33 13.22
CA LYS A 78 5.60 11.57 14.68
C LYS A 78 6.81 11.10 15.47
N SER A 79 7.35 9.94 15.10
CA SER A 79 8.40 9.25 15.86
C SER A 79 9.78 9.48 15.28
N CYS A 80 9.90 9.57 13.95
CA CYS A 80 11.19 9.85 13.33
C CYS A 80 11.50 11.35 13.41
N THR A 81 10.55 12.27 13.17
CA THR A 81 10.80 13.74 13.27
C THR A 81 11.23 14.27 14.65
N ARG A 82 10.99 13.54 15.75
CA ARG A 82 11.35 13.97 17.12
C ARG A 82 12.85 13.88 17.40
N GLU A 83 13.58 13.01 16.71
CA GLU A 83 15.04 12.84 16.85
C GLU A 83 15.84 13.73 15.88
N LEU A 84 15.15 14.49 15.03
CA LEU A 84 15.65 14.92 13.71
C LEU A 84 15.62 16.46 13.51
N ILE A 85 15.52 17.24 14.60
CA ILE A 85 15.42 18.72 14.53
C ILE A 85 16.77 19.39 14.18
N GLU A 86 17.91 18.67 14.15
CA GLU A 86 19.23 19.31 14.04
C GLU A 86 19.94 19.29 12.67
N SER A 87 19.50 18.57 11.62
CA SER A 87 20.21 18.67 10.32
C SER A 87 19.44 18.17 9.08
N ASN A 88 18.95 19.06 8.20
CA ASN A 88 18.50 18.72 6.82
C ASN A 88 17.33 17.72 6.64
N GLU A 89 16.45 17.61 7.62
CA GLU A 89 15.48 16.49 7.72
C GLU A 89 14.11 16.80 7.13
N ILE A 90 13.83 18.08 6.94
CA ILE A 90 12.61 18.58 6.28
C ILE A 90 12.61 18.14 4.81
N ASP A 91 13.76 18.19 4.13
CA ASP A 91 13.89 17.73 2.74
C ASP A 91 13.67 16.22 2.63
N GLU A 92 14.08 15.45 3.64
CA GLU A 92 13.85 14.01 3.67
C GLU A 92 12.39 13.65 3.95
N LEU A 93 11.74 14.34 4.88
CA LEU A 93 10.30 14.22 5.13
C LEU A 93 9.50 14.61 3.87
N PHE A 94 9.90 15.69 3.19
CA PHE A 94 9.26 16.16 1.98
C PHE A 94 9.47 15.19 0.81
N SER A 95 10.68 14.66 0.62
CA SER A 95 10.97 13.61 -0.37
C SER A 95 10.13 12.36 -0.13
N THR A 96 10.02 11.95 1.14
CA THR A 96 9.20 10.81 1.56
C THR A 96 7.71 11.05 1.32
N LEU A 97 7.22 12.26 1.59
CA LEU A 97 5.86 12.69 1.25
C LEU A 97 5.64 12.65 -0.27
N MET A 98 6.58 13.14 -1.06
CA MET A 98 6.52 13.10 -2.53
C MET A 98 6.50 11.67 -3.07
N LEU A 99 7.25 10.73 -2.48
CA LEU A 99 7.17 9.30 -2.82
C LEU A 99 5.79 8.68 -2.51
N PHE A 100 5.06 9.26 -1.55
CA PHE A 100 3.74 8.79 -1.16
C PHE A 100 2.63 9.37 -2.04
N THR A 101 2.74 10.66 -2.38
CA THR A 101 1.74 11.44 -3.13
C THR A 101 1.88 11.28 -4.65
N ASN A 102 3.11 11.11 -5.17
CA ASN A 102 3.31 10.96 -6.61
C ASN A 102 2.75 9.62 -7.09
N LYS A 103 1.97 9.70 -8.17
CA LYS A 103 1.28 8.58 -8.81
C LYS A 103 2.19 7.80 -9.79
N SER A 104 3.39 8.29 -10.04
CA SER A 104 4.28 7.77 -11.06
C SER A 104 5.62 7.37 -10.44
N PHE A 105 5.82 6.07 -10.30
CA PHE A 105 7.14 5.52 -10.57
C PHE A 105 7.06 4.92 -11.98
N ASP A 106 7.45 5.72 -12.96
CA ASP A 106 7.56 5.30 -14.34
C ASP A 106 8.81 4.44 -14.54
N GLU A 107 8.56 3.35 -15.27
CA GLU A 107 9.42 2.74 -16.27
C GLU A 107 10.83 2.27 -15.86
N ASN A 108 10.95 0.94 -15.68
CA ASN A 108 11.96 0.09 -16.33
C ASN A 108 11.78 -1.37 -15.86
N ASN A 109 10.58 -1.89 -16.06
CA ASN A 109 10.32 -3.31 -15.97
C ASN A 109 9.63 -3.65 -17.28
N GLY A 110 10.39 -4.16 -18.25
CA GLY A 110 9.85 -4.67 -19.51
C GLY A 110 8.62 -5.54 -19.22
N ALA A 111 7.63 -5.54 -20.11
CA ALA A 111 6.27 -5.99 -19.82
C ALA A 111 6.21 -7.30 -19.00
N LEU A 112 6.10 -7.16 -17.67
CA LEU A 112 6.04 -8.31 -16.77
C LEU A 112 4.72 -9.06 -17.00
N PRO A 113 4.76 -10.40 -17.08
CA PRO A 113 3.55 -11.20 -17.05
C PRO A 113 2.85 -11.07 -15.69
N ILE A 114 1.53 -11.24 -15.68
CA ILE A 114 0.70 -11.04 -14.49
C ILE A 114 1.15 -11.90 -13.30
N ASN A 115 1.59 -13.13 -13.54
CA ASN A 115 2.07 -14.05 -12.51
C ASN A 115 3.33 -13.53 -11.80
N GLU A 116 4.26 -12.93 -12.54
CA GLU A 116 5.47 -12.35 -11.95
C GLU A 116 5.14 -11.11 -11.10
N VAL A 117 4.15 -10.32 -11.51
CA VAL A 117 3.65 -9.20 -10.71
C VAL A 117 3.04 -9.69 -9.40
N LEU A 118 2.22 -10.74 -9.44
CA LEU A 118 1.59 -11.35 -8.26
C LEU A 118 2.63 -11.96 -7.31
N GLU A 119 3.63 -12.65 -7.84
CA GLU A 119 4.72 -13.22 -7.05
C GLU A 119 5.53 -12.13 -6.35
N LYS A 120 5.98 -11.10 -7.10
CA LYS A 120 6.69 -9.94 -6.54
C LYS A 120 5.86 -9.25 -5.46
N LEU A 121 4.56 -9.08 -5.69
CA LEU A 121 3.64 -8.47 -4.72
C LEU A 121 3.56 -9.29 -3.43
N ASN A 122 3.40 -10.61 -3.52
CA ASN A 122 3.39 -11.50 -2.35
C ASN A 122 4.72 -11.43 -1.57
N ASN A 123 5.85 -11.44 -2.27
CA ASN A 123 7.18 -11.35 -1.65
C ASN A 123 7.38 -10.03 -0.91
N GLU A 124 6.96 -8.91 -1.52
CA GLU A 124 7.06 -7.59 -0.90
C GLU A 124 6.16 -7.44 0.33
N LEU A 125 4.96 -8.03 0.31
CA LEU A 125 4.06 -8.07 1.47
C LEU A 125 4.68 -8.84 2.64
N GLU A 126 5.31 -10.00 2.38
CA GLU A 126 6.00 -10.77 3.41
C GLU A 126 7.24 -10.05 3.96
N ASN A 127 8.04 -9.45 3.09
CA ASN A 127 9.20 -8.67 3.49
C ASN A 127 8.79 -7.48 4.37
N MET A 128 7.71 -6.79 4.02
CA MET A 128 7.21 -5.67 4.80
C MET A 128 6.75 -6.09 6.21
N LYS A 129 6.08 -7.25 6.36
CA LYS A 129 5.69 -7.77 7.68
C LYS A 129 6.87 -7.96 8.63
N LYS A 130 8.01 -8.42 8.11
CA LYS A 130 9.25 -8.60 8.89
C LYS A 130 9.86 -7.27 9.34
N LEU A 131 9.71 -6.22 8.53
CA LEU A 131 10.29 -4.90 8.81
C LEU A 131 9.52 -4.09 9.85
N ILE A 132 8.21 -4.31 10.01
CA ILE A 132 7.35 -3.54 10.91
C ILE A 132 7.82 -3.56 12.37
N TYR A 133 8.43 -4.65 12.82
CA TYR A 133 8.90 -4.79 14.20
C TYR A 133 10.31 -4.24 14.43
N ASN A 134 10.94 -3.64 13.42
CA ASN A 134 12.28 -3.07 13.53
C ASN A 134 12.24 -1.54 13.73
N PRO A 135 12.63 -1.01 14.90
CA PRO A 135 12.56 0.42 15.25
C PRO A 135 13.30 1.37 14.29
N ASN A 136 14.43 0.93 13.73
CA ASN A 136 15.40 1.81 13.08
C ASN A 136 15.21 1.87 11.55
N VAL A 137 14.01 1.55 11.07
CA VAL A 137 13.78 1.21 9.65
C VAL A 137 12.62 2.00 9.04
N CYS A 138 12.30 3.16 9.62
CA CYS A 138 11.31 4.14 9.18
C CYS A 138 11.26 4.33 7.64
N LYS A 139 12.39 4.68 7.01
CA LYS A 139 12.51 4.93 5.57
C LYS A 139 12.26 3.68 4.71
N LYS A 140 12.76 2.52 5.13
CA LYS A 140 12.60 1.28 4.32
C LYS A 140 11.16 0.80 4.32
N ILE A 141 10.39 1.01 5.39
CA ILE A 141 8.97 0.63 5.42
C ILE A 141 8.18 1.48 4.41
N ILE A 142 8.44 2.78 4.31
CA ILE A 142 7.75 3.65 3.34
C ILE A 142 8.11 3.28 1.91
N LEU A 143 9.40 3.05 1.62
CA LEU A 143 9.83 2.57 0.30
C LEU A 143 9.13 1.27 -0.09
N LYS A 144 8.93 0.35 0.86
CA LYS A 144 8.20 -0.91 0.62
C LYS A 144 6.72 -0.68 0.31
N VAL A 145 6.05 0.26 0.97
CA VAL A 145 4.68 0.67 0.61
C VAL A 145 4.63 1.18 -0.83
N THR A 146 5.58 2.02 -1.23
CA THR A 146 5.64 2.57 -2.59
C THR A 146 5.83 1.48 -3.64
N ILE A 147 6.72 0.51 -3.40
CA ILE A 147 6.91 -0.65 -4.28
C ILE A 147 5.62 -1.47 -4.40
N ILE A 148 4.98 -1.78 -3.28
CA ILE A 148 3.72 -2.54 -3.27
C ILE A 148 2.62 -1.79 -4.04
N LYS A 149 2.50 -0.47 -3.83
CA LYS A 149 1.55 0.39 -4.56
C LYS A 149 1.81 0.35 -6.07
N SER A 150 3.07 0.41 -6.49
CA SER A 150 3.46 0.30 -7.90
C SER A 150 3.07 -1.05 -8.51
N LEU A 151 3.36 -2.16 -7.81
CA LEU A 151 2.98 -3.51 -8.26
C LEU A 151 1.46 -3.68 -8.39
N VAL A 152 0.69 -3.16 -7.44
CA VAL A 152 -0.78 -3.18 -7.48
C VAL A 152 -1.32 -2.34 -8.64
N ASN A 153 -0.70 -1.18 -8.92
CA ASN A 153 -1.06 -0.36 -10.08
C ASN A 153 -0.74 -1.09 -11.39
N ARG A 154 0.41 -1.75 -11.48
CA ARG A 154 0.77 -2.54 -12.67
C ARG A 154 -0.20 -3.70 -12.89
N LEU A 155 -0.56 -4.41 -11.84
CA LEU A 155 -1.58 -5.47 -11.88
C LEU A 155 -2.92 -4.93 -12.41
N SER A 156 -3.34 -3.77 -11.90
CA SER A 156 -4.53 -3.06 -12.37
C SER A 156 -4.47 -2.75 -13.86
N SER A 157 -3.35 -2.23 -14.36
CA SER A 157 -3.19 -1.89 -15.77
C SER A 157 -3.28 -3.12 -16.66
N ILE A 158 -2.61 -4.22 -16.29
CA ILE A 158 -2.64 -5.47 -17.08
C ILE A 158 -4.07 -6.02 -17.19
N VAL A 159 -4.79 -6.09 -16.07
CA VAL A 159 -6.18 -6.61 -16.07
C VAL A 159 -7.11 -5.67 -16.84
N PHE A 160 -6.94 -4.35 -16.69
CA PHE A 160 -7.74 -3.37 -17.42
C PHE A 160 -7.48 -3.41 -18.93
N GLU A 161 -6.22 -3.52 -19.36
CA GLU A 161 -5.85 -3.66 -20.77
C GLU A 161 -6.49 -4.92 -21.38
N ASN A 162 -6.50 -6.04 -20.65
CA ASN A 162 -7.15 -7.27 -21.09
C ASN A 162 -8.67 -7.11 -21.20
N TYR A 163 -9.29 -6.46 -20.21
CA TYR A 163 -10.73 -6.13 -20.24
C TYR A 163 -11.08 -5.26 -21.45
N ALA A 164 -10.36 -4.15 -21.64
CA ALA A 164 -10.60 -3.24 -22.76
C ALA A 164 -10.42 -3.93 -24.12
N LYS A 165 -9.39 -4.77 -24.27
CA LYS A 165 -9.18 -5.59 -25.49
C LYS A 165 -10.34 -6.57 -25.73
N HIS A 166 -10.93 -7.13 -24.68
CA HIS A 166 -12.11 -8.00 -24.81
C HIS A 166 -13.35 -7.21 -25.25
N CYS A 167 -13.62 -6.08 -24.59
CA CYS A 167 -14.76 -5.19 -24.89
C CYS A 167 -14.67 -4.50 -26.24
N THR A 168 -13.48 -4.33 -26.83
CA THR A 168 -13.30 -3.70 -28.16
C THR A 168 -13.34 -4.69 -29.31
N LYS A 169 -13.04 -5.98 -29.04
CA LYS A 169 -13.19 -7.06 -30.04
C LYS A 169 -14.66 -7.37 -30.33
N THR A 170 -15.53 -7.15 -29.35
CA THR A 170 -16.98 -7.10 -29.53
C THR A 170 -17.35 -5.65 -29.81
N VAL A 171 -18.15 -5.36 -30.83
CA VAL A 171 -18.56 -3.97 -31.15
C VAL A 171 -19.24 -3.38 -29.91
N LEU A 172 -18.61 -2.37 -29.29
CA LEU A 172 -19.06 -1.71 -28.05
C LEU A 172 -20.54 -1.33 -28.15
N LYS A 173 -21.39 -2.02 -27.40
CA LYS A 173 -22.79 -1.62 -27.19
C LYS A 173 -22.83 -0.59 -26.06
N ASP A 174 -23.90 0.20 -25.95
CA ASP A 174 -24.07 1.19 -24.87
C ASP A 174 -23.92 0.59 -23.46
N GLN A 175 -24.24 -0.70 -23.30
CA GLN A 175 -24.05 -1.45 -22.07
C GLN A 175 -22.56 -1.63 -21.72
N ASP A 176 -21.69 -1.89 -22.70
CA ASP A 176 -20.25 -2.05 -22.52
C ASP A 176 -19.56 -0.72 -22.16
N ILE A 177 -20.06 0.39 -22.71
CA ILE A 177 -19.58 1.75 -22.40
C ILE A 177 -19.89 2.11 -20.94
N ASN A 178 -21.11 1.86 -20.48
CA ASN A 178 -21.50 2.11 -19.09
C ASN A 178 -20.69 1.25 -18.12
N GLU A 179 -20.38 0.01 -18.50
CA GLU A 179 -19.56 -0.89 -17.68
C GLU A 179 -18.09 -0.46 -17.64
N LEU A 180 -17.54 0.02 -18.77
CA LEU A 180 -16.22 0.63 -18.84
C LEU A 180 -16.15 1.89 -17.96
N ILE A 181 -17.16 2.78 -18.04
CA ILE A 181 -17.24 4.00 -17.22
C ILE A 181 -17.32 3.64 -15.74
N SER A 182 -18.19 2.69 -15.35
CA SER A 182 -18.28 2.22 -13.97
C SER A 182 -16.95 1.66 -13.46
N THR A 183 -16.25 0.90 -14.31
CA THR A 183 -14.94 0.35 -13.98
C THR A 183 -13.91 1.46 -13.80
N ILE A 184 -13.86 2.45 -14.71
CA ILE A 184 -12.97 3.62 -14.59
C ILE A 184 -13.27 4.41 -13.29
N LEU A 185 -14.54 4.62 -12.95
CA LEU A 185 -14.96 5.32 -11.73
C LEU A 185 -14.56 4.58 -10.44
N ILE A 186 -14.54 3.24 -10.47
CA ILE A 186 -14.01 2.40 -9.36
C ILE A 186 -12.50 2.62 -9.17
N PHE A 187 -11.78 3.05 -10.22
CA PHE A 187 -10.33 3.25 -10.20
C PHE A 187 -9.85 4.68 -10.00
N THR A 188 -10.72 5.67 -10.18
CA THR A 188 -10.38 7.10 -10.01
C THR A 188 -10.68 7.64 -8.62
N LYS A 189 -11.41 6.88 -7.78
CA LYS A 189 -11.57 7.13 -6.33
C LYS A 189 -10.45 6.48 -5.53
#